data_AF-A0A4V5MPN3-F1
#
_entry.id   AF-A0A4V5MPN3-F1
#
_cell.length_a   1.000
_cell.length_b   1.000
_cell.length_c   1.000
_cell.angle_alpha   90.00
_cell.angle_beta   90.00
_cell.angle_gamma   90.00
#
_symmetry.space_group_name_H-M   'P 1'
#
loop_
_entity.id
_entity.type
_entity.pdbx_description
1 polymer ?
#
loop_
_entity_poly.entity_id
_entity_poly.type
_entity_poly.pdbx_seq_one_letter_code
_entity_poly.pdbx_strand_id
1 'polypeptide(L)'
;MQSGKQKRAAIMVRRKLVRDQMAMARIAPPPPRPKGAVTVDAAHLAPYSNSYGVPSFVMRGYYVDLAFTCRDCGAHQVWTAAQQQWWYETAKGYVYSSAVRCLGCRQQRRRALAGSTKQ
;
A
#
# COMPACT_ATOMS: atom_id res chain seq x y z
N MET A 1 -54.57 -9.60 -14.51
CA MET A 1 -53.78 -10.43 -15.44
C MET A 1 -52.54 -9.66 -15.87
N GLN A 2 -51.33 -10.20 -15.69
CA GLN A 2 -50.12 -9.53 -16.18
C GLN A 2 -50.02 -9.65 -17.70
N SER A 3 -49.80 -8.53 -18.38
CA SER A 3 -49.60 -8.48 -19.83
C SER A 3 -48.35 -9.27 -20.24
N GLY A 4 -48.34 -9.86 -21.44
CA GLY A 4 -47.18 -10.57 -21.98
C GLY A 4 -45.89 -9.72 -21.99
N LYS A 5 -46.03 -8.40 -22.14
CA LYS A 5 -44.91 -7.43 -22.04
C LYS A 5 -44.32 -7.39 -20.62
N GLN A 6 -45.16 -7.43 -19.59
CA GLN A 6 -44.75 -7.44 -18.18
C GLN A 6 -44.02 -8.75 -17.83
N LYS A 7 -44.52 -9.89 -18.32
CA LYS A 7 -43.87 -11.20 -18.14
C LYS A 7 -42.49 -11.24 -18.82
N ARG A 8 -42.39 -10.74 -20.06
CA ARG A 8 -41.12 -10.68 -20.79
C ARG A 8 -40.09 -9.77 -20.10
N ALA A 9 -40.52 -8.62 -19.58
CA ALA A 9 -39.67 -7.72 -18.82
C ALA A 9 -39.12 -8.39 -17.55
N ALA A 10 -39.98 -9.06 -16.77
CA ALA A 10 -39.56 -9.79 -15.57
C ALA A 10 -38.54 -10.90 -15.87
N ILE A 11 -38.72 -11.64 -16.97
CA ILE A 11 -37.77 -12.67 -17.41
C ILE A 11 -36.41 -12.05 -17.77
N MET A 12 -36.40 -10.90 -18.48
CA MET A 12 -35.17 -10.22 -18.87
C MET A 12 -34.40 -9.67 -17.66
N VAL A 13 -35.10 -9.09 -16.67
CA VAL A 13 -34.50 -8.64 -15.40
C VAL A 13 -33.86 -9.82 -14.68
N ARG A 14 -34.58 -10.95 -14.54
CA ARG A 14 -34.04 -12.15 -13.90
C ARG A 14 -32.79 -12.67 -14.62
N ARG A 15 -32.80 -12.71 -15.95
CA ARG A 15 -31.63 -13.12 -16.75
C ARG A 15 -30.44 -12.18 -16.59
N LYS A 16 -30.69 -10.87 -16.45
CA LYS A 16 -29.63 -9.89 -16.17
C LYS A 16 -29.02 -10.13 -14.80
N LEU A 17 -29.85 -10.27 -13.75
CA LEU A 17 -29.38 -10.55 -12.39
C LEU A 17 -28.54 -11.82 -12.31
N VAL A 18 -28.96 -12.90 -12.96
CA VAL A 18 -28.17 -14.15 -13.00
C VAL A 18 -26.84 -13.94 -13.73
N ARG A 19 -26.83 -13.18 -14.83
CA ARG A 19 -25.58 -12.83 -15.54
C ARG A 19 -24.64 -12.01 -14.66
N ASP A 20 -25.18 -10.99 -13.98
CA ASP A 20 -24.42 -10.11 -13.10
C ASP A 20 -23.85 -10.91 -11.91
N GLN A 21 -24.66 -11.79 -11.29
CA GLN A 21 -24.21 -12.71 -10.24
C GLN A 21 -23.12 -13.67 -10.72
N MET A 22 -23.28 -14.27 -11.90
CA MET A 22 -22.25 -15.15 -12.48
C MET A 22 -20.97 -14.38 -12.84
N ALA A 23 -21.08 -13.13 -13.30
CA ALA A 23 -19.93 -12.28 -13.58
C ALA A 23 -19.18 -11.93 -12.29
N MET A 24 -19.89 -11.60 -11.21
CA MET A 24 -19.29 -11.35 -9.90
C MET A 24 -18.63 -12.60 -9.31
N ALA A 25 -19.26 -13.77 -9.44
CA ALA A 25 -18.71 -15.03 -8.94
C ALA A 25 -17.45 -15.50 -9.70
N ARG A 26 -17.23 -15.01 -10.92
CA ARG A 26 -16.01 -15.26 -11.71
C ARG A 26 -14.83 -14.37 -11.30
N ILE A 27 -15.05 -13.35 -10.48
CA ILE A 27 -13.96 -12.53 -9.95
C ILE A 27 -13.22 -13.38 -8.94
N ALA A 28 -12.02 -13.85 -9.30
CA ALA A 28 -11.17 -14.60 -8.41
C ALA A 28 -10.91 -13.78 -7.12
N PRO A 29 -10.94 -14.41 -5.94
CA PRO A 29 -10.57 -13.72 -4.72
C PRO A 29 -9.15 -13.16 -4.88
N PRO A 30 -8.86 -11.98 -4.30
CA PRO A 30 -7.52 -11.44 -4.33
C PRO A 30 -6.55 -12.46 -3.73
N PRO A 31 -5.32 -12.56 -4.25
CA PRO A 31 -4.34 -13.52 -3.74
C PRO A 31 -4.12 -13.31 -2.24
N PRO A 32 -3.87 -14.40 -1.47
CA PRO A 32 -3.63 -14.30 -0.05
C PRO A 32 -2.43 -13.40 0.23
N ARG A 33 -2.53 -12.57 1.27
CA ARG A 33 -1.46 -11.65 1.65
C ARG A 33 -0.26 -12.45 2.19
N PRO A 34 0.98 -12.00 1.92
CA PRO A 34 2.15 -12.65 2.48
C PRO A 34 2.15 -12.52 4.02
N LYS A 35 2.71 -13.54 4.69
CA LYS A 35 2.85 -13.53 6.15
C LYS A 35 3.70 -12.34 6.58
N GLY A 36 3.25 -11.60 7.61
CA GLY A 36 3.91 -10.39 8.09
C GLY A 36 3.59 -9.10 7.32
N ALA A 37 2.71 -9.16 6.32
CA ALA A 37 2.23 -7.95 5.64
C ALA A 37 1.38 -7.08 6.58
N VAL A 38 1.57 -5.76 6.47
CA VAL A 38 0.82 -4.75 7.25
C VAL A 38 -0.10 -3.98 6.33
N THR A 39 -1.34 -3.74 6.72
CA THR A 39 -2.32 -3.00 5.90
C THR A 39 -1.91 -1.54 5.72
N VAL A 40 -2.12 -1.01 4.51
CA VAL A 40 -1.92 0.43 4.23
C VAL A 40 -3.22 1.17 4.53
N ASP A 41 -3.13 2.23 5.32
CA ASP A 41 -4.19 3.21 5.46
C ASP A 41 -3.90 4.44 4.58
N ALA A 42 -4.53 4.47 3.41
CA ALA A 42 -4.34 5.53 2.43
C ALA A 42 -4.77 6.92 2.94
N ALA A 43 -5.71 6.99 3.90
CA ALA A 43 -6.17 8.26 4.47
C ALA A 43 -5.10 8.90 5.37
N HIS A 44 -4.18 8.09 5.91
CA HIS A 44 -3.09 8.57 6.75
C HIS A 44 -1.81 8.88 5.96
N LEU A 45 -1.78 8.73 4.64
CA LEU A 45 -0.61 9.10 3.86
C LEU A 45 -0.48 10.62 3.76
N ALA A 46 0.75 11.12 3.76
CA ALA A 46 1.01 12.51 3.38
C ALA A 46 0.47 12.78 1.97
N PRO A 47 -0.07 13.98 1.68
CA PRO A 47 -0.48 14.34 0.32
C PRO A 47 0.69 14.13 -0.65
N TYR A 48 0.47 13.31 -1.68
CA TYR A 48 1.43 13.10 -2.75
C TYR A 48 0.79 13.51 -4.07
N SER A 49 1.53 14.23 -4.90
CA SER A 49 1.04 14.57 -6.23
C SER A 49 0.95 13.30 -7.07
N ASN A 50 -0.12 13.18 -7.86
CA ASN A 50 -0.33 12.05 -8.76
C ASN A 50 0.60 12.09 -9.99
N SER A 51 1.54 13.04 -10.06
CA SER A 51 2.42 13.29 -11.20
C SER A 51 3.23 12.06 -11.60
N TYR A 52 3.59 11.22 -10.62
CA TYR A 52 4.35 9.99 -10.80
C TYR A 52 3.49 8.72 -10.69
N GLY A 53 2.17 8.87 -10.58
CA GLY A 53 1.22 7.78 -10.37
C GLY A 53 0.98 7.42 -8.90
N VAL A 54 0.31 6.28 -8.70
CA VAL A 54 0.01 5.73 -7.37
C VAL A 54 1.15 4.80 -6.92
N PRO A 55 1.72 4.96 -5.72
CA PRO A 55 2.79 4.09 -5.23
C PRO A 55 2.36 2.62 -5.17
N SER A 56 3.28 1.71 -5.47
CA SER A 56 2.96 0.28 -5.60
C SER A 56 2.40 -0.35 -4.31
N PHE A 57 2.85 0.09 -3.13
CA PHE A 57 2.31 -0.39 -1.84
C PHE A 57 0.87 0.06 -1.61
N VAL A 58 0.48 1.26 -2.09
CA VAL A 58 -0.89 1.77 -2.02
C VAL A 58 -1.79 0.96 -2.94
N MET A 59 -1.33 0.71 -4.17
CA MET A 59 -2.07 -0.13 -5.13
C MET A 59 -2.28 -1.55 -4.62
N ARG A 60 -1.27 -2.13 -3.94
CA ARG A 60 -1.40 -3.45 -3.30
C ARG A 60 -2.26 -3.42 -2.03
N GLY A 61 -2.32 -2.28 -1.33
CA GLY A 61 -3.03 -2.12 -0.06
C GLY A 61 -2.31 -2.72 1.17
N TYR A 62 -1.02 -3.06 1.05
CA TYR A 62 -0.20 -3.56 2.15
C TYR A 62 1.30 -3.31 1.96
N TYR A 63 1.99 -3.16 3.09
CA TYR A 63 3.44 -3.14 3.21
C TYR A 63 4.00 -4.57 3.33
N VAL A 64 5.23 -4.76 2.84
CA VAL A 64 5.98 -6.01 2.90
C VAL A 64 7.40 -5.72 3.31
N ASP A 65 8.07 -6.65 3.98
CA ASP A 65 9.47 -6.49 4.36
C ASP A 65 10.37 -6.27 3.13
N LEU A 66 11.18 -5.21 3.15
CA LEU A 66 12.09 -4.86 2.06
C LEU A 66 13.53 -4.96 2.53
N ALA A 67 14.30 -5.88 1.95
CA ALA A 67 15.74 -5.93 2.18
C ALA A 67 16.43 -4.72 1.57
N PHE A 68 17.41 -4.16 2.27
CA PHE A 68 18.26 -3.09 1.76
C PHE A 68 19.68 -3.21 2.30
N THR A 69 20.63 -2.63 1.58
CA THR A 69 22.02 -2.54 2.01
C THR A 69 22.27 -1.12 2.51
N CYS A 70 22.79 -0.99 3.73
CA CYS A 70 23.14 0.31 4.29
C CYS A 70 24.23 0.97 3.43
N ARG A 71 23.96 2.16 2.90
CA ARG A 71 24.93 2.84 2.02
C ARG A 71 26.19 3.36 2.72
N ASP A 72 26.16 3.47 4.06
CA ASP A 72 27.30 3.98 4.82
C ASP A 72 28.20 2.84 5.33
N CYS A 73 27.62 1.76 5.89
CA CYS A 73 28.39 0.66 6.50
C CYS A 73 28.32 -0.67 5.73
N GLY A 74 27.55 -0.76 4.63
CA GLY A 74 27.39 -1.99 3.85
C GLY A 74 26.55 -3.08 4.50
N ALA A 75 26.07 -2.91 5.73
CA ALA A 75 25.28 -3.94 6.42
C ALA A 75 23.95 -4.22 5.69
N HIS A 76 23.65 -5.50 5.48
CA HIS A 76 22.33 -5.95 5.03
C HIS A 76 21.31 -5.80 6.16
N GLN A 77 20.17 -5.20 5.84
CA GLN A 77 19.11 -4.89 6.78
C GLN A 77 17.75 -5.12 6.13
N VAL A 78 16.72 -5.19 6.95
CA VAL A 78 15.33 -5.30 6.50
C VAL A 78 14.58 -4.06 6.96
N TRP A 79 13.94 -3.38 6.02
CA TRP A 79 12.95 -2.36 6.30
C TRP A 79 11.59 -3.04 6.44
N THR A 80 11.23 -3.30 7.69
CA THR A 80 10.04 -4.10 8.00
C THR A 80 8.76 -3.39 7.57
N ALA A 81 7.70 -4.17 7.31
CA ALA A 81 6.39 -3.65 6.98
C ALA A 81 5.85 -2.69 8.07
N ALA A 82 6.09 -2.99 9.34
CA ALA A 82 5.72 -2.12 10.46
C ALA A 82 6.48 -0.78 10.47
N GLN A 83 7.79 -0.80 10.15
CA GLN A 83 8.58 0.42 10.03
C GLN A 83 8.14 1.28 8.84
N GLN A 84 7.71 0.66 7.74
CA GLN A 84 7.15 1.37 6.59
C GLN A 84 5.84 2.05 6.96
N GLN A 85 4.93 1.32 7.62
CA GLN A 85 3.66 1.88 8.10
C GLN A 85 3.91 3.12 8.97
N TRP A 86 4.74 3.00 10.00
CA TRP A 86 5.07 4.13 10.87
C TRP A 86 5.66 5.31 10.07
N TRP A 87 6.58 5.03 9.13
CA TRP A 87 7.23 6.08 8.36
C TRP A 87 6.26 6.87 7.47
N TYR A 88 5.40 6.18 6.72
CA TYR A 88 4.49 6.83 5.78
C TYR A 88 3.25 7.40 6.45
N GLU A 89 2.66 6.68 7.42
CA GLU A 89 1.38 7.04 8.00
C GLU A 89 1.53 7.94 9.24
N THR A 90 2.53 7.68 10.09
CA THR A 90 2.76 8.45 11.33
C THR A 90 3.74 9.59 11.11
N ALA A 91 4.94 9.28 10.60
CA ALA A 91 5.99 10.28 10.40
C ALA A 91 5.77 11.15 9.14
N LYS A 92 4.74 10.85 8.33
CA LYS A 92 4.39 11.56 7.09
C LYS A 92 5.55 11.65 6.10
N GLY A 93 6.39 10.61 6.07
CA GLY A 93 7.49 10.48 5.13
C GLY A 93 7.00 10.49 3.69
N TYR A 94 7.82 11.01 2.78
CA TYR A 94 7.49 11.07 1.36
C TYR A 94 7.26 9.65 0.80
N VAL A 95 6.15 9.43 0.09
CA VAL A 95 5.72 8.08 -0.34
C VAL A 95 6.70 7.37 -1.26
N TYR A 96 7.57 8.11 -1.97
CA TYR A 96 8.63 7.54 -2.81
C TYR A 96 9.99 7.42 -2.11
N SER A 97 10.08 7.76 -0.82
CA SER A 97 11.30 7.56 -0.03
C SER A 97 11.41 6.12 0.46
N SER A 98 12.65 5.65 0.65
CA SER A 98 12.94 4.32 1.17
C SER A 98 14.05 4.31 2.23
N ALA A 99 14.15 3.22 2.99
CA ALA A 99 15.26 3.03 3.92
C ALA A 99 16.57 2.75 3.17
N VAL A 100 17.55 3.65 3.34
CA VAL A 100 18.89 3.54 2.73
C VAL A 100 20.02 3.41 3.76
N ARG A 101 19.69 3.47 5.05
CA ARG A 101 20.65 3.43 6.17
C ARG A 101 20.10 2.65 7.34
N CYS A 102 20.98 1.87 7.98
CA CYS A 102 20.66 1.18 9.22
C CYS A 102 20.43 2.18 10.37
N LEU A 103 19.84 1.71 11.47
CA LEU A 103 19.60 2.53 12.66
C LEU A 103 20.90 3.14 13.22
N GLY A 104 21.97 2.35 13.31
CA GLY A 104 23.27 2.81 13.81
C GLY A 104 23.83 3.99 13.02
N CYS A 105 23.88 3.88 11.69
CA CYS A 105 24.35 4.96 10.82
C CYS A 105 23.44 6.21 10.89
N ARG A 106 22.12 6.03 11.02
CA ARG A 106 21.19 7.16 11.23
C ARG A 106 21.47 7.89 12.55
N GLN A 107 21.72 7.16 13.64
CA GLN A 107 22.03 7.75 14.95
C GLN A 107 23.38 8.47 14.95
N GLN A 108 24.42 7.87 14.37
CA GLN A 108 25.75 8.48 14.25
C GLN A 108 25.67 9.80 13.48
N ARG A 109 24.96 9.84 12.34
CA ARG A 109 24.75 11.07 11.58
C ARG A 109 23.99 12.13 12.38
N ARG A 110 22.95 11.74 13.11
CA ARG A 110 22.21 12.67 13.96
C ARG A 110 23.12 13.29 15.03
N ARG A 111 23.95 12.48 15.69
CA ARG A 111 24.94 12.96 16.68
C ARG A 111 25.96 13.91 16.05
N ALA A 112 26.50 13.57 14.87
CA ALA A 112 27.44 14.43 14.15
C ALA A 112 26.84 15.79 13.75
N LEU A 113 25.59 15.81 13.29
CA LEU A 113 24.88 17.05 12.96
C LEU A 113 24.53 17.86 14.21
N ALA A 114 24.12 17.22 15.30
CA ALA A 114 23.83 17.90 16.56
C ALA A 114 25.07 18.54 17.19
N GLY A 115 26.27 17.98 16.97
CA GLY A 115 27.54 18.60 17.36
C GLY A 115 28.03 19.70 16.40
N SER A 116 27.45 19.79 15.20
CA SER A 116 27.76 20.81 14.19
C SER A 116 26.85 22.03 14.37
N THR A 117 26.76 22.58 15.58
CA THR A 117 26.25 23.93 15.78
C THR A 117 27.16 24.86 15.01
N LYS A 118 26.65 25.37 13.88
CA LYS A 118 27.34 26.38 13.07
C LYS A 118 27.63 27.59 13.96
N GLN A 119 28.91 27.93 14.12
CA GLN A 119 29.33 29.29 14.46
C GLN A 119 29.12 30.19 13.24
#